data_AF-A0A973SKZ6-F1
#
_entry.id   AF-A0A973SKZ6-F1
#
_cell.length_a   1.000
_cell.length_b   1.000
_cell.length_c   1.000
_cell.angle_alpha   90.00
_cell.angle_beta   90.00
_cell.angle_gamma   90.00
#
_symmetry.space_group_name_H-M   'P 1'
#
loop_
_entity.id
_entity.type
_entity.pdbx_description
1 polymer ?
#
loop_
_entity_poly.entity_id
_entity_poly.type
_entity_poly.pdbx_seq_one_letter_code
_entity_poly.pdbx_strand_id
1 'polypeptide(L)' 'GKTAKNRVHLDVRAAPGLQGEERMAALEAECARLVALGATRVSRSEPEPPMSGGFIVMTDPEGNEFCLD' A
#
# COMPACT_ATOMS: atom_id res chain seq x y z
N GLY A 1 11.58 -22.24 -2.77
CA GLY A 1 10.54 -22.21 -3.82
C GLY A 1 9.33 -21.49 -3.26
N LYS A 2 8.71 -20.56 -4.00
CA LYS A 2 7.46 -19.91 -3.56
C LYS A 2 6.33 -20.95 -3.60
N THR A 3 5.87 -21.37 -2.42
CA THR A 3 4.95 -22.51 -2.22
C THR A 3 3.51 -22.23 -2.65
N ALA A 4 3.14 -20.98 -2.93
CA ALA A 4 1.89 -20.66 -3.61
C ALA A 4 2.00 -19.29 -4.29
N LYS A 5 1.22 -19.07 -5.34
CA LYS A 5 0.90 -17.71 -5.79
C LYS A 5 -0.02 -17.11 -4.73
N ASN A 6 0.41 -16.05 -4.04
CA ASN A 6 -0.46 -15.32 -3.12
C ASN A 6 -1.66 -14.79 -3.93
N ARG A 7 -2.84 -15.39 -3.75
CA ARG A 7 -4.02 -15.20 -4.61
C ARG A 7 -4.99 -14.15 -4.04
N VAL A 8 -4.50 -13.35 -3.09
CA VAL A 8 -5.26 -12.35 -2.34
C VAL A 8 -4.60 -11.00 -2.55
N HIS A 9 -5.29 -10.10 -3.24
CA HIS A 9 -5.00 -8.67 -3.24
C HIS A 9 -5.73 -8.08 -2.04
N LEU A 10 -4.99 -7.68 -1.00
CA LEU A 10 -5.57 -7.04 0.17
C LEU A 10 -5.44 -5.53 0.01
N ASP A 11 -6.58 -4.88 -0.26
CA ASP A 11 -6.68 -3.43 -0.27
C ASP A 11 -6.90 -2.94 1.16
N VAL A 12 -5.86 -2.38 1.77
CA VAL A 12 -5.97 -1.75 3.08
C VAL A 12 -6.39 -0.30 2.86
N ARG A 13 -7.67 -0.01 3.12
CA ARG A 13 -8.24 1.34 3.09
C ARG A 13 -7.76 2.15 4.30
N ALA A 14 -6.66 2.87 4.14
CA ALA A 14 -6.10 3.69 5.21
C ALA A 14 -6.74 5.08 5.29
N ALA A 15 -7.47 5.49 4.25
CA ALA A 15 -7.91 6.88 4.08
C ALA A 15 -9.38 7.02 3.61
N PRO A 16 -10.37 6.42 4.30
CA PRO A 16 -11.76 6.56 3.92
C PRO A 16 -12.20 8.04 4.00
N GLY A 17 -12.56 8.62 2.85
CA GLY A 17 -13.06 9.99 2.75
C GLY A 17 -12.00 11.09 2.56
N LEU A 18 -10.71 10.74 2.48
CA LEU A 18 -9.64 11.70 2.17
C LEU A 18 -9.33 11.72 0.67
N GLN A 19 -8.91 12.88 0.16
CA GLN A 19 -8.55 13.07 -1.25
C GLN A 19 -7.17 13.74 -1.37
N GLY A 20 -6.53 13.56 -2.52
CA GLY A 20 -5.27 14.25 -2.86
C GLY A 20 -4.15 14.00 -1.85
N GLU A 21 -3.51 15.09 -1.41
CA GLU A 21 -2.34 15.05 -0.51
C GLU A 21 -2.66 14.44 0.86
N GLU A 22 -3.85 14.68 1.43
CA GLU A 22 -4.25 14.13 2.73
C GLU A 22 -4.34 12.61 2.70
N ARG A 23 -4.85 12.06 1.59
CA ARG A 23 -4.89 10.61 1.35
C ARG A 23 -3.48 10.03 1.28
N MET A 24 -2.58 10.67 0.53
CA MET A 24 -1.19 10.23 0.41
C MET A 24 -0.43 10.29 1.73
N ALA A 25 -0.68 11.30 2.56
CA ALA A 25 -0.09 11.40 3.89
C ALA A 25 -0.55 10.25 4.81
N ALA A 26 -1.83 9.87 4.74
CA ALA A 26 -2.36 8.72 5.48
C ALA A 26 -1.74 7.39 5.01
N LEU A 27 -1.57 7.20 3.70
CA LEU A 27 -0.91 6.00 3.16
C LEU A 27 0.56 5.91 3.58
N GLU A 28 1.30 7.03 3.59
CA GLU A 28 2.68 7.06 4.08
C GLU A 28 2.78 6.76 5.58
N ALA A 29 1.82 7.21 6.39
CA ALA A 29 1.77 6.89 7.81
C ALA A 29 1.53 5.39 8.06
N GLU A 30 0.59 4.77 7.33
CA GLU A 30 0.34 3.32 7.45
C GLU A 30 1.51 2.50 6.87
N CYS A 31 2.12 2.96 5.77
CA CYS A 31 3.35 2.39 5.24
C CYS A 31 4.46 2.37 6.29
N ALA A 32 4.70 3.48 6.99
CA ALA A 32 5.71 3.55 8.05
C ALA A 32 5.41 2.58 9.20
N ARG A 33 4.13 2.45 9.59
CA ARG A 33 3.70 1.48 10.61
C ARG A 33 3.94 0.04 10.17
N LEU A 34 3.59 -0.30 8.93
CA LEU A 34 3.79 -1.64 8.38
C LEU A 34 5.28 -1.98 8.21
N VAL A 35 6.10 -1.01 7.82
CA VAL A 35 7.56 -1.17 7.78
C VAL A 35 8.11 -1.47 9.17
N ALA A 36 7.62 -0.79 10.22
CA ALA A 36 8.01 -1.10 11.60
C ALA A 36 7.59 -2.51 12.05
N LEU A 37 6.56 -3.09 11.45
CA LEU A 37 6.11 -4.47 11.68
C LEU A 37 6.83 -5.51 10.80
N GLY A 38 7.73 -5.07 9.92
CA GLY A 38 8.55 -5.94 9.06
C GLY A 38 8.13 -5.99 7.59
N ALA A 39 7.11 -5.23 7.18
CA ALA A 39 6.81 -5.07 5.76
C ALA A 39 7.90 -4.25 5.05
N THR A 40 7.96 -4.35 3.74
CA THR A 40 8.88 -3.61 2.88
C THR A 40 8.09 -2.79 1.86
N ARG A 41 8.44 -1.52 1.72
CA ARG A 41 7.87 -0.65 0.67
C ARG A 41 8.48 -1.02 -0.68
N VAL A 42 7.64 -1.34 -1.66
CA VAL A 42 8.06 -1.69 -3.02
C VAL A 42 8.02 -0.49 -3.96
N SER A 43 6.86 0.18 -4.04
CA SER A 43 6.66 1.31 -4.94
C SER A 43 5.59 2.26 -4.42
N ARG A 44 5.68 3.53 -4.81
CA ARG A 44 4.67 4.55 -4.56
C ARG A 44 4.19 5.09 -5.90
N SER A 45 2.88 5.12 -6.08
CA SER A 45 2.21 5.77 -7.20
C SER A 45 1.56 7.05 -6.70
N GLU A 46 1.87 8.17 -7.34
CA GLU A 46 1.29 9.46 -7.00
C GLU A 46 -0.14 9.60 -7.55
N PRO A 47 -1.00 10.39 -6.89
CA PRO A 47 -2.33 10.72 -7.40
C PRO A 47 -2.22 11.57 -8.66
N GLU A 48 -2.38 10.98 -9.84
CA GLU A 48 -2.41 11.71 -11.12
C GLU A 48 -3.80 11.59 -11.81
N PRO A 49 -4.40 12.72 -12.25
CA PRO A 49 -5.60 12.68 -13.08
C PRO A 49 -5.32 11.97 -14.43
N PRO A 50 -6.22 11.10 -14.95
CA PRO A 50 -7.58 10.82 -14.48
C PRO A 50 -7.70 9.57 -13.59
N MET A 51 -6.60 8.87 -13.28
CA MET A 51 -6.64 7.58 -12.61
C MET A 51 -5.92 7.59 -11.26
N SER A 52 -6.75 7.45 -10.21
CA SER A 52 -6.44 7.04 -8.84
C SER A 52 -6.01 8.12 -7.85
N GLY A 53 -6.41 7.93 -6.59
CA GLY A 53 -6.00 8.75 -5.44
C GLY A 53 -4.55 8.53 -5.00
N GLY A 54 -3.73 7.85 -5.82
CA GLY A 54 -2.41 7.33 -5.48
C GLY A 54 -2.49 5.98 -4.76
N PHE A 55 -1.40 5.24 -4.65
CA PHE A 55 -1.36 4.00 -3.86
C PHE A 55 0.09 3.64 -3.55
N ILE A 56 0.28 2.81 -2.52
CA ILE A 56 1.63 2.31 -2.16
C ILE A 56 1.61 0.79 -2.21
N VAL A 57 2.52 0.21 -3.00
CA VAL A 57 2.72 -1.23 -3.08
C VAL A 57 3.74 -1.64 -2.01
N MET A 58 3.41 -2.68 -1.26
CA MET A 58 4.22 -3.22 -0.17
C MET A 58 4.30 -4.74 -0.24
N THR A 59 5.33 -5.29 0.41
CA THR A 59 5.44 -6.74 0.66
C THR A 59 5.53 -7.02 2.14
N ASP A 60 4.82 -8.02 2.63
CA ASP A 60 4.95 -8.48 4.01
C ASP A 60 6.28 -9.25 4.24
N PRO A 61 6.64 -9.61 5.49
CA PRO A 61 7.84 -10.40 5.78
C PRO A 61 7.90 -11.76 5.09
N GLU A 62 6.76 -12.33 4.70
CA GLU A 62 6.66 -13.62 3.99
C GLU A 62 6.83 -13.46 2.46
N GLY A 63 6.90 -12.21 1.98
CA GLY A 63 7.07 -11.86 0.57
C GLY A 63 5.76 -11.81 -0.21
N ASN A 64 4.63 -11.66 0.48
CA ASN A 64 3.31 -11.45 -0.12
C ASN A 64 3.12 -9.97 -0.47
N GLU A 65 2.70 -9.70 -1.70
CA GLU A 65 2.44 -8.34 -2.19
C GLU A 65 1.03 -7.88 -1.83
N PHE A 66 0.91 -6.61 -1.39
CA PHE A 66 -0.36 -5.94 -1.11
C PHE A 66 -0.26 -4.43 -1.40
N CYS A 67 -1.40 -3.75 -1.52
CA CYS A 67 -1.49 -2.34 -1.86
C CYS A 67 -2.22 -1.55 -0.78
N LEU A 68 -1.74 -0.33 -0.51
CA LEU A 68 -2.42 0.67 0.31
C LEU A 68 -3.20 1.64 -0.59
N ASP A 69 -4.49 1.80 -0.31
CA ASP A 69 -5.47 2.69 -0.96
C ASP A 69 -6.26 3.53 0.08
#